data_AF-A0A9P8CER4-F1
#
_entry.id   AF-A0A9P8CER4-F1
#
_cell.length_a   1.000
_cell.length_b   1.000
_cell.length_c   1.000
_cell.angle_alpha   90.00
_cell.angle_beta   90.00
_cell.angle_gamma   90.00
#
_symmetry.space_group_name_H-M   'P 1'
#
loop_
_entity.id
_entity.type
_entity.pdbx_description
1 polymer ?
#
loop_
_entity_poly.entity_id
_entity_poly.type
_entity_poly.pdbx_seq_one_letter_code
_entity_poly.pdbx_strand_id
1 'polypeptide(L)'
;MFVPADTSTFQDIIDILTTLLPQFTPDGFATLEAAAYPDPALVATSNITEDHDFTGTGIGDQFGRLEQAYGHFAHLAPVKQFLHSNAPSPSSSSYLCHLAVNGSFEGGADHGIHVSYLTYNVDVRYAASIEKVAGSIHAYWTSFIVRGEPNVLRGKRFSSRIMCPRWNGSGRVQMRVFCRLVGETFFEWKLYTPSR
;
A
#
# COMPACT_ATOMS: atom_id res chain seq x y z
N MET A 1 7.03 -2.60 11.87
CA MET A 1 8.18 -3.24 11.19
C MET A 1 8.07 -4.76 11.24
N PHE A 2 7.87 -5.40 10.08
CA PHE A 2 7.61 -6.84 9.92
C PHE A 2 8.77 -7.62 9.29
N VAL A 3 9.84 -6.91 8.91
CA VAL A 3 11.06 -7.47 8.33
C VAL A 3 12.28 -6.90 9.09
N PRO A 4 13.41 -7.62 9.16
CA PRO A 4 14.62 -7.15 9.84
C PRO A 4 15.19 -5.86 9.23
N ALA A 5 15.43 -4.86 10.08
CA ALA A 5 15.95 -3.55 9.67
C ALA A 5 17.35 -3.60 9.04
N ASP A 6 18.16 -4.57 9.44
CA ASP A 6 19.56 -4.74 9.07
C ASP A 6 19.78 -5.50 7.75
N THR A 7 18.69 -5.81 7.03
CA THR A 7 18.74 -6.50 5.72
C THR A 7 19.57 -5.69 4.72
N SER A 8 20.74 -6.20 4.35
CA SER A 8 21.75 -5.45 3.58
C SER A 8 22.16 -6.13 2.28
N THR A 9 21.88 -7.43 2.15
CA THR A 9 22.24 -8.23 0.96
C THR A 9 21.04 -8.97 0.40
N PHE A 10 21.14 -9.42 -0.86
CA PHE A 10 20.11 -10.29 -1.42
C PHE A 10 20.06 -11.66 -0.73
N GLN A 11 21.17 -12.14 -0.16
CA GLN A 11 21.17 -13.37 0.64
C GLN A 11 20.31 -13.22 1.89
N ASP A 12 20.33 -12.06 2.56
CA ASP A 12 19.46 -11.80 3.72
C ASP A 12 17.98 -11.94 3.34
N ILE A 13 17.59 -11.43 2.15
CA ILE A 13 16.24 -11.59 1.60
C ILE A 13 15.91 -13.08 1.39
N ILE A 14 16.82 -13.85 0.79
CA ILE A 14 16.64 -15.30 0.57
C ILE A 14 16.43 -16.01 1.91
N ASP A 15 17.25 -15.73 2.91
CA ASP A 15 17.23 -16.42 4.20
C ASP A 15 15.89 -16.19 4.93
N ILE A 16 15.43 -14.94 4.92
CA ILE A 16 14.16 -14.54 5.55
C ILE A 16 12.98 -15.17 4.80
N LEU A 17 12.96 -15.08 3.48
CA LEU A 17 11.88 -15.66 2.67
C LEU A 17 11.88 -17.19 2.72
N THR A 18 13.04 -17.85 2.82
CA THR A 18 13.12 -19.30 3.01
C THR A 18 12.54 -19.73 4.36
N THR A 19 12.76 -18.92 5.39
CA THR A 19 12.15 -19.13 6.71
C THR A 19 10.62 -19.03 6.65
N LEU A 20 10.09 -18.07 5.89
CA LEU A 20 8.65 -17.85 5.73
C LEU A 20 7.99 -18.81 4.74
N LEU A 21 8.73 -19.19 3.69
CA LEU A 21 8.27 -19.94 2.52
C LEU A 21 9.28 -21.04 2.20
N PRO A 22 9.35 -22.12 3.02
CA PRO A 22 10.35 -23.17 2.85
C PRO A 22 10.20 -23.97 1.54
N GLN A 23 9.10 -23.77 0.81
CA GLN A 23 8.87 -24.37 -0.51
C GLN A 23 9.25 -23.43 -1.67
N PHE A 24 9.72 -22.21 -1.38
CA PHE A 24 10.14 -21.29 -2.42
C PHE A 24 11.45 -21.77 -3.06
N THR A 25 11.44 -21.89 -4.37
CA THR A 25 12.52 -22.56 -5.10
C THR A 25 13.65 -21.58 -5.44
N PRO A 26 14.87 -22.08 -5.70
CA PRO A 26 15.96 -21.27 -6.24
C PRO A 26 15.57 -20.46 -7.49
N ASP A 27 14.83 -21.08 -8.43
CA ASP A 27 14.31 -20.39 -9.62
C ASP A 27 13.31 -19.28 -9.27
N GLY A 28 12.53 -19.47 -8.21
CA GLY A 28 11.64 -18.45 -7.64
C GLY A 28 12.42 -17.24 -7.13
N PHE A 29 13.53 -17.47 -6.41
CA PHE A 29 14.43 -16.41 -5.96
C PHE A 29 15.10 -15.68 -7.12
N ALA A 30 15.56 -16.41 -8.15
CA ALA A 30 16.11 -15.79 -9.35
C ALA A 30 15.07 -14.91 -10.07
N THR A 31 13.81 -15.36 -10.12
CA THR A 31 12.70 -14.56 -10.69
C THR A 31 12.39 -13.33 -9.83
N LEU A 32 12.44 -13.48 -8.50
CA LEU A 32 12.26 -12.39 -7.57
C LEU A 32 13.31 -11.30 -7.80
N GLU A 33 14.58 -11.70 -7.94
CA GLU A 33 15.70 -10.79 -8.16
C GLU A 33 15.68 -10.12 -9.53
N ALA A 34 15.46 -10.89 -10.59
CA ALA A 34 15.61 -10.39 -11.94
C ALA A 34 14.40 -9.58 -12.43
N ALA A 35 13.19 -9.88 -11.94
CA ALA A 35 11.95 -9.37 -12.53
C ALA A 35 11.01 -8.68 -11.54
N ALA A 36 10.74 -9.31 -10.39
CA ALA A 36 9.69 -8.82 -9.50
C ALA A 36 10.16 -7.68 -8.59
N TYR A 37 11.37 -7.81 -8.03
CA TYR A 37 11.98 -6.83 -7.14
C TYR A 37 13.47 -6.70 -7.46
N PRO A 38 13.86 -6.04 -8.57
CA PRO A 38 15.26 -5.84 -8.87
C PRO A 38 15.93 -4.85 -7.91
N ASP A 39 17.21 -5.06 -7.63
CA ASP A 39 18.00 -4.17 -6.79
C ASP A 39 18.02 -2.76 -7.41
N PRO A 40 17.49 -1.73 -6.70
CA PRO A 40 17.43 -0.38 -7.22
C PRO A 40 18.80 0.27 -7.43
N ALA A 41 19.86 -0.20 -6.74
CA ALA A 41 21.22 0.26 -6.95
C ALA A 41 21.83 -0.28 -8.26
N LEU A 42 21.34 -1.43 -8.74
CA LEU A 42 21.83 -2.08 -9.97
C LEU A 42 20.93 -1.79 -11.18
N VAL A 43 19.64 -1.56 -10.96
CA VAL A 43 18.64 -1.38 -12.01
C VAL A 43 17.99 -0.01 -11.89
N ALA A 44 18.51 0.95 -12.65
CA ALA A 44 18.03 2.34 -12.65
C ALA A 44 16.54 2.51 -13.04
N THR A 45 15.95 1.51 -13.71
CA THR A 45 14.52 1.50 -14.06
C THR A 45 13.65 0.73 -13.05
N SER A 46 14.21 0.32 -11.91
CA SER A 46 13.43 -0.34 -10.87
C SER A 46 12.28 0.56 -10.43
N ASN A 47 11.09 -0.03 -10.31
CA ASN A 47 9.91 0.63 -9.76
C ASN A 47 9.90 0.64 -8.22
N ILE A 48 10.89 -0.02 -7.60
CA ILE A 48 11.17 0.05 -6.17
C ILE A 48 11.85 1.39 -5.93
N THR A 49 11.06 2.37 -5.49
CA THR A 49 11.58 3.66 -5.06
C THR A 49 11.73 3.62 -3.55
N GLU A 50 12.96 3.60 -3.08
CA GLU A 50 13.26 3.98 -1.69
C GLU A 50 13.34 5.51 -1.66
N ASP A 51 12.31 6.14 -1.11
CA ASP A 51 12.21 7.60 -1.03
C ASP A 51 12.93 8.13 0.26
N HIS A 52 13.61 7.25 1.02
CA HIS A 52 14.32 7.56 2.26
C HIS A 52 15.83 7.31 2.16
N ASP A 53 16.62 8.25 2.66
CA ASP A 53 18.06 8.08 2.82
C ASP A 53 18.34 7.40 4.16
N PHE A 54 18.74 6.12 4.12
CA PHE A 54 19.08 5.33 5.31
C PHE A 54 20.55 5.48 5.75
N THR A 55 21.31 6.38 5.14
CA THR A 55 22.71 6.59 5.51
C THR A 55 22.83 6.98 6.98
N GLY A 56 23.56 6.16 7.75
CA GLY A 56 23.82 6.41 9.16
C GLY A 56 22.66 6.11 10.12
N THR A 57 21.57 5.49 9.65
CA THR A 57 20.43 5.11 10.50
C THR A 57 20.54 3.68 11.04
N GLY A 58 21.45 2.88 10.48
CA GLY A 58 21.58 1.45 10.80
C GLY A 58 20.57 0.55 10.07
N ILE A 59 19.75 1.11 9.18
CA ILE A 59 18.88 0.37 8.27
C ILE A 59 19.71 -0.09 7.07
N GLY A 60 19.60 -1.35 6.70
CA GLY A 60 20.35 -1.96 5.61
C GLY A 60 19.82 -1.57 4.23
N ASP A 61 20.71 -1.60 3.23
CA ASP A 61 20.44 -1.13 1.87
C ASP A 61 19.34 -1.92 1.14
N GLN A 62 19.03 -3.14 1.60
CA GLN A 62 18.02 -4.02 1.00
C GLN A 62 16.73 -4.06 1.82
N PHE A 63 16.64 -3.30 2.92
CA PHE A 63 15.47 -3.26 3.80
C PHE A 63 14.18 -2.91 3.03
N GLY A 64 14.16 -1.80 2.29
CA GLY A 64 12.97 -1.36 1.55
C GLY A 64 12.52 -2.34 0.47
N ARG A 65 13.47 -3.04 -0.14
CA ARG A 65 13.21 -4.10 -1.11
C ARG A 65 12.51 -5.29 -0.46
N LEU A 66 13.01 -5.73 0.70
CA LEU A 66 12.39 -6.81 1.48
C LEU A 66 11.02 -6.40 2.02
N GLU A 67 10.90 -5.19 2.54
CA GLU A 67 9.66 -4.64 3.10
C GLU A 67 8.54 -4.62 2.05
N GLN A 68 8.84 -4.14 0.83
CA GLN A 68 7.89 -4.16 -0.28
C GLN A 68 7.53 -5.59 -0.73
N ALA A 69 8.53 -6.47 -0.87
CA ALA A 69 8.29 -7.85 -1.26
C ALA A 69 7.40 -8.58 -0.24
N TYR A 70 7.69 -8.43 1.05
CA TYR A 70 6.90 -8.99 2.13
C TYR A 70 5.50 -8.39 2.19
N GLY A 71 5.37 -7.06 2.12
CA GLY A 71 4.07 -6.38 2.17
C GLY A 71 3.17 -6.77 0.99
N HIS A 72 3.75 -6.96 -0.20
CA HIS A 72 3.04 -7.48 -1.35
C HIS A 72 2.61 -8.93 -1.14
N PHE A 73 3.50 -9.80 -0.68
CA PHE A 73 3.21 -11.21 -0.43
C PHE A 73 2.13 -11.40 0.64
N ALA A 74 2.31 -10.79 1.82
CA ALA A 74 1.47 -11.02 2.99
C ALA A 74 0.14 -10.26 2.96
N HIS A 75 0.07 -9.11 2.28
CA HIS A 75 -1.09 -8.21 2.39
C HIS A 75 -1.70 -7.82 1.03
N LEU A 76 -0.92 -7.24 0.11
CA LEU A 76 -1.52 -6.63 -1.09
C LEU A 76 -1.93 -7.65 -2.16
N ALA A 77 -1.09 -8.64 -2.47
CA ALA A 77 -1.38 -9.62 -3.51
C ALA A 77 -2.60 -10.49 -3.18
N PRO A 78 -2.77 -11.01 -1.95
CA PRO A 78 -3.97 -11.77 -1.58
C PRO A 78 -5.27 -10.96 -1.72
N VAL A 79 -5.26 -9.67 -1.30
CA VAL A 79 -6.44 -8.79 -1.45
C VAL A 79 -6.77 -8.55 -2.92
N LYS A 80 -5.76 -8.29 -3.75
CA LYS A 80 -5.95 -8.10 -5.19
C LYS A 80 -6.46 -9.38 -5.87
N GLN A 81 -5.91 -10.54 -5.52
CA GLN A 81 -6.37 -11.83 -6.04
C GLN A 81 -7.82 -12.09 -5.63
N PHE A 82 -8.17 -11.85 -4.37
CA PHE A 82 -9.55 -11.98 -3.90
C PHE A 82 -10.51 -11.10 -4.71
N LEU A 83 -10.16 -9.83 -4.93
CA LEU A 83 -10.97 -8.92 -5.75
C LEU A 83 -11.07 -9.38 -7.20
N HIS A 84 -9.97 -9.85 -7.79
CA HIS A 84 -9.99 -10.35 -9.17
C HIS A 84 -10.92 -11.56 -9.32
N SER A 85 -10.92 -12.48 -8.35
CA SER A 85 -11.77 -13.68 -8.37
C SER A 85 -13.25 -13.41 -8.02
N ASN A 86 -13.56 -12.39 -7.21
CA ASN A 86 -14.90 -12.21 -6.64
C ASN A 86 -15.66 -10.94 -7.12
N ALA A 87 -14.96 -9.96 -7.69
CA ALA A 87 -15.58 -8.73 -8.18
C ALA A 87 -16.16 -8.74 -9.61
N PRO A 88 -16.02 -9.78 -10.48
CA PRO A 88 -16.60 -9.72 -11.83
C PRO A 88 -18.13 -9.96 -11.88
N SER A 89 -18.80 -10.16 -10.74
CA SER A 89 -20.27 -10.25 -10.75
C SER A 89 -20.92 -8.87 -10.94
N PRO A 90 -21.88 -8.71 -11.85
CA PRO A 90 -22.66 -7.48 -11.98
C PRO A 90 -23.32 -7.03 -10.67
N SER A 91 -23.62 -7.99 -9.78
CA SER A 91 -24.24 -7.77 -8.48
C SER A 91 -23.27 -7.45 -7.34
N SER A 92 -21.95 -7.61 -7.51
CA SER A 92 -20.97 -7.35 -6.43
C SER A 92 -20.35 -5.95 -6.55
N SER A 93 -20.66 -5.08 -5.58
CA SER A 93 -20.03 -3.76 -5.45
C SER A 93 -18.76 -3.87 -4.62
N SER A 94 -17.62 -4.07 -5.28
CA SER A 94 -16.31 -4.08 -4.62
C SER A 94 -15.61 -2.73 -4.75
N TYR A 95 -14.93 -2.31 -3.69
CA TYR A 95 -14.18 -1.05 -3.61
C TYR A 95 -12.79 -1.34 -3.03
N LEU A 96 -11.76 -0.70 -3.58
CA LEU A 96 -10.39 -0.85 -3.10
C LEU A 96 -9.83 0.49 -2.65
N CYS A 97 -9.32 0.51 -1.42
CA CYS A 97 -8.68 1.65 -0.77
C CYS A 97 -7.21 1.31 -0.54
N HIS A 98 -6.31 2.24 -0.87
CA HIS A 98 -4.90 2.19 -0.53
C HIS A 98 -4.57 3.38 0.37
N LEU A 99 -4.17 3.12 1.61
CA LEU A 99 -3.64 4.13 2.50
C LEU A 99 -2.13 4.26 2.28
N ALA A 100 -1.67 5.44 1.87
CA ALA A 100 -0.25 5.73 1.63
C ALA A 100 0.16 7.05 2.31
N VAL A 101 -0.33 7.23 3.54
CA VAL A 101 0.10 8.34 4.41
C VAL A 101 1.51 8.06 4.90
N ASN A 102 2.40 9.05 4.78
CA ASN A 102 3.72 8.96 5.39
C ASN A 102 3.60 9.13 6.91
N GLY A 103 3.52 8.00 7.63
CA GLY A 103 3.30 7.94 9.07
C GLY A 103 4.56 7.78 9.90
N SER A 104 5.66 7.31 9.31
CA SER A 104 6.96 7.13 9.96
C SER A 104 8.11 7.16 8.96
N PHE A 105 9.31 7.51 9.43
CA PHE A 105 10.53 7.55 8.61
C PHE A 105 10.98 6.16 8.13
N GLU A 106 10.76 5.11 8.93
CA GLU A 106 11.29 3.77 8.66
C GLU A 106 10.28 2.84 7.96
N GLY A 107 9.02 3.24 7.82
CA GLY A 107 7.97 2.35 7.28
C GLY A 107 6.77 3.04 6.66
N GLY A 108 6.84 4.35 6.42
CA GLY A 108 5.80 5.12 5.74
C GLY A 108 4.39 4.82 6.26
N ALA A 109 3.58 4.17 5.42
CA ALA A 109 2.23 3.72 5.75
C ALA A 109 2.21 2.29 6.33
N ASP A 110 2.75 2.09 7.53
CA ASP A 110 2.92 0.75 8.13
C ASP A 110 1.57 0.02 8.35
N HIS A 111 1.63 -1.31 8.43
CA HIS A 111 0.49 -2.15 8.72
C HIS A 111 -0.16 -1.77 10.06
N GLY A 112 -1.49 -1.76 10.10
CA GLY A 112 -2.27 -1.42 11.29
C GLY A 112 -2.54 0.06 11.52
N ILE A 113 -1.77 1.00 10.93
CA ILE A 113 -1.99 2.44 11.18
C ILE A 113 -3.39 2.91 10.72
N HIS A 114 -3.94 2.25 9.71
CA HIS A 114 -5.24 2.57 9.13
C HIS A 114 -6.37 2.56 10.17
N VAL A 115 -6.28 1.76 11.23
CA VAL A 115 -7.32 1.63 12.27
C VAL A 115 -7.66 2.98 12.91
N SER A 116 -6.66 3.81 13.19
CA SER A 116 -6.86 5.14 13.77
C SER A 116 -7.52 6.12 12.78
N TYR A 117 -7.27 5.96 11.48
CA TYR A 117 -7.96 6.72 10.42
C TYR A 117 -9.40 6.28 10.25
N LEU A 118 -9.68 4.97 10.32
CA LEU A 118 -11.02 4.40 10.23
C LEU A 118 -11.93 4.89 11.35
N THR A 119 -11.40 4.99 12.57
CA THR A 119 -12.13 5.39 13.77
C THR A 119 -12.18 6.91 13.96
N TYR A 120 -11.54 7.68 13.07
CA TYR A 120 -11.42 9.14 13.18
C TYR A 120 -10.82 9.59 14.52
N ASN A 121 -9.84 8.83 15.03
CA ASN A 121 -9.20 9.07 16.31
C ASN A 121 -8.54 10.47 16.34
N VAL A 122 -8.61 11.17 17.47
CA VAL A 122 -7.92 12.44 17.70
C VAL A 122 -6.40 12.35 17.58
N ASP A 123 -5.81 11.22 17.94
CA ASP A 123 -4.35 11.05 18.01
C ASP A 123 -3.67 11.15 16.64
N VAL A 124 -4.39 10.80 15.56
CA VAL A 124 -3.88 10.91 14.19
C VAL A 124 -4.28 12.22 13.50
N ARG A 125 -5.02 13.12 14.17
CA ARG A 125 -5.53 14.38 13.58
C ARG A 125 -4.66 15.58 13.95
N TYR A 126 -3.34 15.40 13.97
CA TYR A 126 -2.37 16.42 14.38
C TYR A 126 -2.15 17.53 13.35
N ALA A 127 -2.55 17.33 12.09
CA ALA A 127 -2.46 18.33 11.03
C ALA A 127 -3.74 18.37 10.19
N ALA A 128 -4.07 19.54 9.65
CA ALA A 128 -5.30 19.73 8.85
C ALA A 128 -5.34 18.84 7.60
N SER A 129 -4.19 18.53 7.00
CA SER A 129 -4.07 17.59 5.88
C SER A 129 -4.43 16.16 6.30
N ILE A 130 -3.87 15.69 7.42
CA ILE A 130 -4.10 14.35 7.96
C ILE A 130 -5.54 14.21 8.49
N GLU A 131 -6.09 15.26 9.09
CA GLU A 131 -7.49 15.29 9.49
C GLU A 131 -8.44 15.12 8.29
N LYS A 132 -8.15 15.77 7.16
CA LYS A 132 -8.93 15.59 5.92
C LYS A 132 -8.87 14.15 5.43
N VAL A 133 -7.71 13.50 5.54
CA VAL A 133 -7.54 12.08 5.17
C VAL A 133 -8.36 11.19 6.10
N ALA A 134 -8.15 11.30 7.41
CA ALA A 134 -8.88 10.52 8.42
C ALA A 134 -10.39 10.72 8.29
N GLY A 135 -10.84 11.96 8.12
CA GLY A 135 -12.25 12.30 7.93
C GLY A 135 -12.86 11.72 6.66
N SER A 136 -12.12 11.74 5.56
CA SER A 136 -12.58 11.15 4.29
C SER A 136 -12.70 9.63 4.40
N ILE A 137 -11.68 8.96 4.96
CA ILE A 137 -11.67 7.51 5.18
C ILE A 137 -12.85 7.13 6.07
N HIS A 138 -12.99 7.76 7.23
CA HIS A 138 -14.09 7.52 8.15
C HIS A 138 -15.45 7.68 7.46
N ALA A 139 -15.66 8.75 6.70
CA ALA A 139 -16.91 9.00 5.98
C ALA A 139 -17.22 7.93 4.93
N TYR A 140 -16.23 7.42 4.19
CA TYR A 140 -16.44 6.30 3.26
C TYR A 140 -16.87 5.03 3.99
N TRP A 141 -16.21 4.71 5.09
CA TRP A 141 -16.53 3.53 5.89
C TRP A 141 -17.92 3.61 6.53
N THR A 142 -18.28 4.76 7.11
CA THR A 142 -19.64 4.98 7.63
C THR A 142 -20.69 4.82 6.53
N SER A 143 -20.46 5.39 5.34
CA SER A 143 -21.38 5.26 4.22
C SER A 143 -21.53 3.81 3.76
N PHE A 144 -20.41 3.09 3.65
CA PHE A 144 -20.42 1.69 3.25
C PHE A 144 -21.14 0.80 4.27
N ILE A 145 -20.88 0.97 5.56
CA ILE A 145 -21.56 0.21 6.63
C ILE A 145 -23.08 0.44 6.60
N VAL A 146 -23.52 1.68 6.39
CA VAL A 146 -24.95 2.03 6.48
C VAL A 146 -25.71 1.76 5.17
N ARG A 147 -25.06 1.85 4.01
CA ARG A 147 -25.71 1.83 2.69
C ARG A 147 -25.16 0.79 1.71
N GLY A 148 -24.09 0.08 2.05
CA GLY A 148 -23.37 -0.80 1.12
C GLY A 148 -22.61 -0.06 0.01
N GLU A 149 -22.48 1.26 0.10
CA GLU A 149 -21.87 2.11 -0.93
C GLU A 149 -21.14 3.30 -0.25
N PRO A 150 -19.83 3.52 -0.47
CA PRO A 150 -19.01 4.51 0.26
C PRO A 150 -19.32 6.00 -0.04
N ASN A 151 -19.96 6.32 -1.15
CA ASN A 151 -20.23 7.65 -1.69
C ASN A 151 -21.61 8.21 -1.33
N VAL A 152 -22.57 7.37 -0.93
CA VAL A 152 -23.97 7.77 -0.72
C VAL A 152 -24.13 8.77 0.42
N LEU A 153 -23.54 8.53 1.60
CA LEU A 153 -23.66 9.42 2.76
C LEU A 153 -22.59 10.51 2.72
N ARG A 154 -22.88 11.66 2.12
CA ARG A 154 -21.86 12.72 2.01
C ARG A 154 -21.57 13.46 3.33
N GLY A 155 -22.54 13.55 4.23
CA GLY A 155 -22.42 14.33 5.47
C GLY A 155 -22.17 15.82 5.20
N LYS A 156 -21.88 16.61 6.24
CA LYS A 156 -21.56 18.04 6.10
C LYS A 156 -20.05 18.33 6.12
N ARG A 157 -19.30 17.69 7.02
CA ARG A 157 -17.88 17.99 7.30
C ARG A 157 -16.91 17.54 6.21
N PHE A 158 -17.21 16.42 5.54
CA PHE A 158 -16.36 15.82 4.49
C PHE A 158 -17.16 15.56 3.21
N SER A 159 -18.05 16.49 2.85
CA SER A 159 -18.92 16.40 1.69
C SER A 159 -18.16 16.52 0.36
N SER A 160 -17.06 17.29 0.36
CA SER A 160 -16.19 17.54 -0.80
C SER A 160 -15.24 16.38 -1.13
N ARG A 161 -15.30 15.26 -0.39
CA ARG A 161 -14.47 14.09 -0.66
C ARG A 161 -14.74 13.54 -2.08
N ILE A 162 -13.69 13.06 -2.72
CA ILE A 162 -13.71 12.62 -4.13
C ILE A 162 -14.22 11.17 -4.25
N MET A 163 -15.24 10.90 -5.05
CA MET A 163 -15.94 9.60 -5.18
C MET A 163 -15.05 8.34 -5.18
N CYS A 164 -15.19 7.43 -4.21
CA CYS A 164 -14.54 6.12 -4.25
C CYS A 164 -15.05 5.29 -5.45
N PRO A 165 -14.21 4.99 -6.46
CA PRO A 165 -14.65 4.27 -7.64
C PRO A 165 -14.89 2.79 -7.33
N ARG A 166 -15.87 2.19 -8.01
CA ARG A 166 -16.08 0.75 -7.97
C ARG A 166 -14.95 0.04 -8.70
N TRP A 167 -14.50 -1.08 -8.14
CA TRP A 167 -13.57 -1.98 -8.80
C TRP A 167 -14.21 -2.60 -10.04
N ASN A 168 -13.54 -2.52 -11.19
CA ASN A 168 -14.07 -2.95 -12.48
C ASN A 168 -13.42 -4.23 -13.05
N GLY A 169 -12.62 -4.94 -12.26
CA GLY A 169 -12.01 -6.22 -12.66
C GLY A 169 -10.87 -6.14 -13.69
N SER A 170 -10.66 -5.00 -14.35
CA SER A 170 -9.78 -4.88 -15.53
C SER A 170 -8.28 -4.89 -15.23
N GLY A 171 -7.85 -5.00 -13.97
CA GLY A 171 -6.44 -4.90 -13.56
C GLY A 171 -5.80 -3.52 -13.83
N ARG A 172 -6.47 -2.62 -14.55
CA ARG A 172 -6.15 -1.19 -14.65
C ARG A 172 -6.84 -0.50 -13.48
N VAL A 173 -6.13 -0.48 -12.37
CA VAL A 173 -6.67 -0.22 -11.03
C VAL A 173 -7.10 1.24 -10.90
N GLN A 174 -8.42 1.50 -10.91
CA GLN A 174 -8.98 2.71 -10.31
C GLN A 174 -8.95 2.55 -8.78
N MET A 175 -7.75 2.68 -8.18
CA MET A 175 -7.60 2.67 -6.73
C MET A 175 -7.76 4.08 -6.19
N ARG A 176 -8.42 4.22 -5.04
CA ARG A 176 -8.24 5.43 -4.22
C ARG A 176 -6.95 5.28 -3.43
N VAL A 177 -5.94 6.07 -3.78
CA VAL A 177 -4.75 6.27 -2.97
C VAL A 177 -5.02 7.46 -2.04
N PHE A 178 -5.00 7.21 -0.73
CA PHE A 178 -5.08 8.24 0.29
C PHE A 178 -3.66 8.66 0.66
N CYS A 179 -3.26 9.83 0.15
CA CYS A 179 -1.93 10.44 0.22
C CYS A 179 -0.83 9.67 -0.53
N ARG A 180 0.02 10.38 -1.26
CA ARG A 180 1.44 10.08 -1.43
C ARG A 180 2.12 11.44 -1.29
N LEU A 181 2.97 11.63 -0.28
CA LEU A 181 3.71 12.88 -0.12
C LEU A 181 4.94 12.84 -1.03
N VAL A 182 4.79 13.30 -2.28
CA VAL A 182 5.92 13.75 -3.09
C VAL A 182 5.46 15.04 -3.78
N GLY A 183 5.96 16.19 -3.31
CA GLY A 183 5.79 17.49 -3.98
C GLY A 183 4.34 17.95 -4.20
N GLU A 184 3.71 18.50 -3.17
CA GLU A 184 2.51 19.36 -3.23
C GLU A 184 1.21 18.84 -3.92
N THR A 185 1.10 17.59 -4.32
CA THR A 185 -0.17 17.01 -4.81
C THR A 185 -0.89 16.20 -3.73
N PHE A 186 -1.99 16.76 -3.23
CA PHE A 186 -2.76 16.20 -2.10
C PHE A 186 -3.64 14.99 -2.48
N PHE A 187 -3.83 14.72 -3.77
CA PHE A 187 -4.53 13.55 -4.30
C PHE A 187 -3.97 13.25 -5.69
N GLU A 188 -3.18 12.19 -5.84
CA GLU A 188 -2.67 11.78 -7.15
C GLU A 188 -3.33 10.47 -7.59
N TRP A 189 -3.80 10.44 -8.83
CA TRP A 189 -4.10 9.19 -9.52
C TRP A 189 -2.77 8.62 -10.04
N LYS A 190 -2.11 7.73 -9.31
CA LYS A 190 -1.03 6.95 -9.92
C LYS A 190 -1.61 5.70 -10.56
N LEU A 191 -1.47 5.63 -11.88
CA LEU A 191 -1.55 4.39 -12.64
C LEU A 191 -0.37 3.51 -12.19
N TYR A 192 -0.60 2.59 -11.25
CA TYR A 192 0.34 1.49 -11.07
C TYR A 192 0.04 0.46 -12.15
N THR A 193 0.81 0.50 -13.23
CA THR A 193 0.92 -0.62 -14.17
C THR A 193 1.90 -1.62 -13.57
N PRO A 194 1.48 -2.88 -13.28
CA PRO A 194 2.45 -3.94 -13.06
C PRO A 194 3.30 -4.04 -14.33
N SER A 195 4.62 -4.14 -14.19
CA SER A 195 5.44 -4.69 -15.27
C SER A 195 4.85 -6.05 -15.64
N ARG A 196 4.62 -6.25 -16.94
CA ARG A 196 4.19 -7.53 -17.50
C ARG A 196 5.31 -8.55 -17.40
#